data_AF-A4EVM8-F1
#
_entry.id   AF-A4EVM8-F1
#
_cell.length_a   1.000
_cell.length_b   1.000
_cell.length_c   1.000
_cell.angle_alpha   90.00
_cell.angle_beta   90.00
_cell.angle_gamma   90.00
#
_symmetry.space_group_name_H-M   'P 1'
#
loop_
_entity.id
_entity.type
_entity.pdbx_description
1 polymer ?
#
loop_
_entity_poly.entity_id
_entity_poly.type
_entity_poly.pdbx_seq_one_letter_code
_entity_poly.pdbx_strand_id
1 'polypeptide(L)' 'MRVISFVFALSALPLSTTTAFADESCNDLWFTRNAIINQAGFCFGSNLGQALFDNGDCIAKSVPLSPEAQR' A
#
# COMPACT_ATOMS: atom_id res chain seq x y z
N MET A 1 -56.60 -6.63 -2.79
CA MET A 1 -55.73 -6.34 -3.96
C MET A 1 -54.54 -7.27 -3.90
N ARG A 2 -54.32 -8.08 -4.96
CA ARG A 2 -53.20 -9.01 -5.09
C ARG A 2 -51.94 -8.21 -5.46
N VAL A 3 -50.91 -8.21 -4.62
CA VAL A 3 -49.60 -7.66 -5.00
C VAL A 3 -48.79 -8.81 -5.58
N ILE A 4 -48.56 -8.75 -6.88
CA ILE A 4 -47.96 -9.79 -7.72
C ILE A 4 -46.45 -9.77 -7.50
N SER A 5 -45.86 -10.95 -7.28
CA SER A 5 -44.42 -11.18 -7.14
C SER A 5 -43.63 -10.66 -8.33
N PHE A 6 -42.69 -9.74 -8.09
CA PHE A 6 -41.68 -9.37 -9.06
C PHE A 6 -40.47 -10.30 -8.90
N VAL A 7 -40.36 -11.28 -9.80
CA VAL A 7 -39.17 -12.12 -9.95
C VAL A 7 -38.07 -11.26 -10.58
N PHE A 8 -37.10 -10.82 -9.78
CA PHE A 8 -35.89 -10.15 -10.28
C PHE A 8 -34.96 -11.20 -10.89
N ALA A 9 -34.95 -11.30 -12.22
CA ALA A 9 -33.95 -12.06 -12.95
C ALA A 9 -32.60 -11.34 -12.84
N LEU A 10 -31.71 -11.87 -11.99
CA LEU A 10 -30.37 -11.36 -11.79
C LEU A 10 -29.50 -11.76 -13.00
N SER A 11 -29.33 -10.84 -13.95
CA SER A 11 -28.42 -11.00 -15.08
C SER A 11 -26.97 -11.00 -14.59
N ALA A 12 -26.25 -12.09 -14.82
CA ALA A 12 -24.83 -12.21 -14.48
C ALA A 12 -23.98 -11.30 -15.39
N LEU A 13 -23.46 -10.20 -14.85
CA LEU A 13 -22.45 -9.39 -15.53
C LEU A 13 -21.10 -10.13 -15.49
N PRO A 14 -20.41 -10.31 -16.62
CA PRO A 14 -19.06 -10.85 -16.62
C PRO A 14 -18.11 -9.84 -15.96
N LEU A 15 -17.47 -10.26 -14.86
CA LEU A 15 -16.45 -9.48 -14.18
C LEU A 15 -15.16 -9.53 -15.02
N SER A 16 -14.92 -8.49 -15.82
CA SER A 16 -13.64 -8.35 -16.53
C SER A 16 -12.55 -7.97 -15.53
N THR A 17 -11.59 -8.86 -15.28
CA THR A 17 -10.38 -8.55 -14.51
C THR A 17 -9.41 -7.83 -15.43
N THR A 18 -9.32 -6.51 -15.32
CA THR A 18 -8.23 -5.76 -15.95
C THR A 18 -6.95 -6.01 -15.16
N THR A 19 -5.87 -6.37 -15.84
CA THR A 19 -4.53 -6.32 -15.25
C THR A 19 -4.16 -4.85 -15.06
N ALA A 20 -4.13 -4.39 -13.82
CA ALA A 20 -3.62 -3.06 -13.51
C ALA A 20 -2.12 -3.01 -13.83
N PHE A 21 -1.73 -2.20 -14.80
CA PHE A 21 -0.33 -1.85 -15.06
C PHE A 21 0.13 -0.91 -13.94
N ALA A 22 0.51 -1.50 -12.80
CA ALA A 22 0.81 -0.77 -11.56
C ALA A 22 2.31 -0.45 -11.39
N ASP A 23 3.17 -0.82 -12.34
CA ASP A 23 4.61 -0.90 -12.11
C ASP A 23 5.27 0.45 -11.77
N GLU A 24 5.13 1.47 -12.64
CA GLU A 24 5.72 2.80 -12.40
C GLU A 24 5.12 3.49 -11.15
N SER A 25 3.80 3.50 -11.03
CA SER A 25 3.12 4.14 -9.90
C SER A 25 3.46 3.49 -8.56
N CYS A 26 3.64 2.16 -8.52
CA CYS A 26 4.04 1.47 -7.30
C CYS A 26 5.49 1.79 -6.90
N ASN A 27 6.40 1.88 -7.89
CA ASN A 27 7.80 2.23 -7.63
C ASN A 27 7.93 3.67 -7.12
N ASP A 28 7.22 4.62 -7.71
CA ASP A 28 7.20 6.03 -7.27
C ASP A 28 6.63 6.17 -5.86
N LEU A 29 5.51 5.51 -5.58
CA LEU A 29 4.89 5.51 -4.25
C LEU A 29 5.79 4.84 -3.21
N TRP A 30 6.43 3.73 -3.58
CA TRP A 30 7.41 3.08 -2.72
C TRP A 30 8.57 4.02 -2.42
N PHE A 31 9.18 4.61 -3.44
CA PHE A 31 10.32 5.52 -3.25
C PHE A 31 9.94 6.72 -2.37
N THR A 32 8.81 7.37 -2.66
CA THR A 32 8.31 8.53 -1.91
C THR A 32 8.08 8.19 -0.44
N ARG A 33 7.45 7.05 -0.16
CA ARG A 33 7.24 6.57 1.23
C ARG A 33 8.57 6.34 1.93
N ASN A 34 9.52 5.67 1.27
CA ASN A 34 10.79 5.31 1.89
C ASN A 34 11.73 6.52 2.03
N ALA A 35 11.64 7.55 1.20
CA ALA A 35 12.36 8.80 1.40
C ALA A 35 11.99 9.49 2.72
N ILE A 36 10.70 9.48 3.09
CA ILE A 36 10.23 10.00 4.40
C ILE A 36 10.81 9.18 5.56
N ILE A 37 10.84 7.85 5.40
CA ILE A 37 11.40 6.93 6.39
C ILE A 37 12.91 7.17 6.58
N ASN A 38 13.64 7.39 5.47
CA ASN A 38 15.06 7.75 5.52
C ASN A 38 15.28 9.06 6.27
N GLN A 39 14.53 10.11 5.93
CA GLN A 39 14.62 11.41 6.58
C GLN A 39 14.31 11.34 8.09
N ALA A 40 13.44 10.42 8.50
CA ALA A 40 13.15 10.17 9.91
C ALA A 40 14.24 9.36 10.64
N GLY A 41 15.32 8.95 9.94
CA GLY A 41 16.49 8.27 10.50
C GLY A 41 16.34 6.76 10.66
N PHE A 42 15.44 6.13 9.90
CA PHE A 42 15.26 4.68 9.99
C PHE A 42 16.23 3.90 9.10
N CYS A 43 16.83 2.86 9.66
CA CYS A 43 17.76 2.00 8.93
C CYS A 43 17.01 0.99 8.04
N PHE A 44 17.41 0.89 6.77
CA PHE A 44 16.83 -0.06 5.82
C PHE A 44 17.43 -1.46 5.94
N GLY A 45 16.55 -2.46 5.97
CA GLY A 45 16.94 -3.88 6.01
C GLY A 45 17.01 -4.56 4.63
N SER A 46 16.40 -3.98 3.60
CA SER A 46 16.41 -4.54 2.25
C SER A 46 17.63 -4.06 1.45
N ASN A 47 18.13 -4.90 0.54
CA ASN A 47 19.25 -4.54 -0.34
C ASN A 47 18.94 -3.28 -1.17
N LEU A 48 17.72 -3.17 -1.69
CA LEU A 48 17.30 -1.99 -2.46
C LEU A 48 17.27 -0.72 -1.62
N GLY A 49 16.73 -0.78 -0.39
CA GLY A 49 16.70 0.37 0.51
C GLY A 49 18.09 0.83 0.89
N GLN A 50 18.98 -0.11 1.22
CA GLN A 50 20.38 0.18 1.52
C GLN A 50 21.14 0.78 0.32
N ALA A 51 20.84 0.33 -0.90
CA ALA A 51 21.50 0.86 -2.10
C ALA A 51 21.05 2.29 -2.45
N LEU A 52 19.80 2.65 -2.15
CA LEU A 52 19.22 3.95 -2.53
C LEU A 52 19.33 5.02 -1.44
N PHE A 53 19.20 4.63 -0.18
CA PHE A 53 19.12 5.55 0.97
C PHE A 53 20.31 5.43 1.92
N ASP A 54 21.23 4.49 1.65
CA ASP A 54 22.32 4.12 2.55
C ASP A 54 21.83 3.79 3.98
N ASN A 55 22.74 3.76 4.95
CA ASN A 55 22.47 3.57 6.38
C ASN A 55 23.54 4.33 7.20
N GLY A 56 24.16 5.35 6.61
CA GLY A 56 25.33 6.02 7.19
C GLY A 56 24.99 6.88 8.40
N ASP A 57 23.78 7.45 8.42
CA ASP A 57 23.29 8.38 9.43
C ASP A 57 21.98 7.92 10.12
N CYS A 58 21.53 6.70 9.84
CA CYS A 58 20.33 6.15 10.46
C CYS A 58 20.56 5.83 11.96
N ILE A 59 19.50 5.96 12.76
CA ILE A 59 19.56 5.86 14.23
C ILE A 59 18.86 4.62 14.79
N ALA A 60 17.87 4.06 14.09
CA ALA A 60 17.13 2.89 14.56
C ALA A 60 16.46 2.13 13.42
N LYS A 61 16.19 0.83 13.60
CA LYS A 61 15.38 0.04 12.65
C LYS A 61 13.88 0.16 12.90
N SER A 62 13.50 0.49 14.11
CA SER A 62 12.10 0.64 14.53
C SER A 62 12.01 1.55 15.75
N VAL A 63 10.85 2.17 15.92
CA VAL A 63 10.48 2.89 17.13
C VAL A 63 9.15 2.32 17.63
N PRO A 64 8.95 2.22 18.94
CA PRO A 64 7.64 1.87 19.48
C PRO A 64 6.65 2.98 19.14
N LEU A 65 5.57 2.63 18.44
CA LEU A 65 4.46 3.53 18.17
C LEU A 65 3.58 3.65 19.42
N SER A 66 3.01 4.83 19.66
CA SER A 66 1.96 4.97 20.68
C SER A 66 0.71 4.20 20.26
N PRO A 67 -0.18 3.82 21.19
CA PRO A 67 -1.42 3.12 20.87
C PRO A 67 -2.30 3.87 19.86
N GLU A 68 -2.23 5.20 19.83
CA GLU A 68 -2.96 6.04 18.88
C GLU A 68 -2.38 5.93 17.46
N ALA A 69 -1.05 5.88 17.33
CA ALA A 69 -0.37 5.79 16.03
C ALA A 69 -0.44 4.38 15.39
N GLN A 70 -0.98 3.39 16.11
CA GLN A 70 -1.16 2.02 15.63
C GLN A 70 -2.55 1.74 15.04
N ARG A 71 -3.50 2.67 15.19
CA ARG A 71 -4.89 2.55 14.72
C ARG A 71 -5.06 3.22 13.35
#